data_AF-A0A9X1QQH4-F1
#
_entry.id   AF-A0A9X1QQH4-F1
#
_cell.length_a   1.000
_cell.length_b   1.000
_cell.length_c   1.000
_cell.angle_alpha   90.00
_cell.angle_beta   90.00
_cell.angle_gamma   90.00
#
_symmetry.space_group_name_H-M   'P 1'
#
loop_
_entity.id
_entity.type
_entity.pdbx_description
1 polymer ?
#
loop_
_entity_poly.entity_id
_entity_poly.type
_entity_poly.pdbx_seq_one_letter_code
_entity_poly.pdbx_strand_id
1 'polypeptide(L)'
;MSFLEDLSATLDKEGLESRVHGTTMLVPIASGIEIHLVEIDPLLPAANVYISSSSDLDEEDGEDTLVAVVFSVEDALEEIANHVATDQLVTVLHDLFEGTDERLGDLEFLQDGTMPDLAVADVAENSELHVQLSTEDGALLATVSMVAYGDPEDEETEEEILTLGTFRDVDRLFDVLALAAERAEEWEEELNPVE
;
A
#
# COMPACT_ATOMS: atom_id res chain seq x y z
N MET A 1 3.29 -32.06 -11.19
CA MET A 1 3.18 -31.25 -9.98
C MET A 1 1.72 -30.87 -9.86
N SER A 2 1.20 -30.79 -8.64
CA SER A 2 -0.19 -30.36 -8.43
C SER A 2 -0.30 -28.84 -8.61
N PHE A 3 -1.51 -28.34 -8.84
CA PHE A 3 -1.78 -26.90 -8.95
C PHE A 3 -1.24 -26.12 -7.75
N LEU A 4 -1.49 -26.60 -6.52
CA LEU A 4 -1.01 -25.95 -5.30
C LEU A 4 0.51 -26.03 -5.12
N GLU A 5 1.17 -27.10 -5.59
CA GLU A 5 2.63 -27.18 -5.57
C GLU A 5 3.26 -26.16 -6.53
N ASP A 6 2.70 -26.01 -7.73
CA ASP A 6 3.18 -25.05 -8.74
C ASP A 6 2.97 -23.60 -8.28
N LEU A 7 1.83 -23.31 -7.63
CA LEU A 7 1.56 -22.01 -7.02
C LEU A 7 2.52 -21.72 -5.85
N SER A 8 2.73 -22.66 -4.95
CA SER A 8 3.63 -22.50 -3.79
C SER A 8 5.07 -22.19 -4.25
N ALA A 9 5.57 -22.93 -5.24
CA ALA A 9 6.89 -22.69 -5.82
C ALA A 9 7.00 -21.35 -6.57
N THR A 10 5.87 -20.74 -6.92
CA THR A 10 5.82 -19.41 -7.54
C THR A 10 5.80 -18.33 -6.46
N LEU A 11 4.97 -18.47 -5.43
CA LEU A 11 4.93 -17.57 -4.26
C LEU A 11 6.29 -17.48 -3.57
N ASP A 12 7.00 -18.61 -3.40
CA ASP A 12 8.34 -18.63 -2.81
C ASP A 12 9.35 -17.76 -3.60
N LYS A 13 9.20 -17.65 -4.92
CA LYS A 13 10.08 -16.80 -5.75
C LYS A 13 9.76 -15.32 -5.61
N GLU A 14 8.49 -15.00 -5.36
CA GLU A 14 8.01 -13.64 -5.05
C GLU A 14 8.27 -13.27 -3.58
N GLY A 15 8.81 -14.19 -2.76
CA GLY A 15 9.10 -13.97 -1.35
C GLY A 15 7.87 -14.02 -0.44
N LEU A 16 6.74 -14.53 -0.94
CA LEU A 16 5.51 -14.69 -0.19
C LEU A 16 5.48 -16.05 0.51
N GLU A 17 5.19 -16.05 1.81
CA GLU A 17 5.06 -17.28 2.58
C GLU A 17 3.79 -18.04 2.17
N SER A 18 3.86 -19.37 2.08
CA SER A 18 2.69 -20.22 1.82
C SER A 18 2.74 -21.52 2.62
N ARG A 19 1.57 -22.03 3.02
CA ARG A 19 1.43 -23.29 3.77
C ARG A 19 0.37 -24.17 3.13
N VAL A 20 0.77 -25.35 2.65
CA VAL A 20 -0.14 -26.29 1.98
C VAL A 20 -0.59 -27.40 2.93
N HIS A 21 -1.90 -27.59 3.05
CA HIS A 21 -2.57 -28.60 3.87
C HIS A 21 -3.63 -29.35 3.05
N GLY A 22 -3.26 -30.49 2.47
CA GLY A 22 -4.19 -31.28 1.65
C GLY A 22 -4.59 -30.52 0.38
N THR A 23 -5.86 -30.14 0.28
CA THR A 23 -6.44 -29.37 -0.84
C THR A 23 -6.53 -27.88 -0.56
N THR A 24 -5.94 -27.40 0.53
CA THR A 24 -5.98 -25.99 0.92
C THR A 24 -4.57 -25.43 1.01
N MET A 25 -4.35 -24.25 0.45
CA MET A 25 -3.17 -23.43 0.66
C MET A 25 -3.55 -22.19 1.48
N LEU A 26 -2.67 -21.82 2.39
CA LEU A 26 -2.79 -20.66 3.26
C LEU A 26 -1.66 -19.68 2.93
N VAL A 27 -1.99 -18.42 2.71
CA VAL A 27 -1.02 -17.35 2.41
C VAL A 27 -1.25 -16.20 3.39
N PRO A 28 -0.38 -16.03 4.40
CA PRO A 28 -0.49 -14.91 5.34
C PRO A 28 -0.12 -13.62 4.60
N ILE A 29 -0.97 -12.60 4.71
CA ILE A 29 -0.72 -11.28 4.09
C ILE A 29 -0.44 -10.20 5.13
N ALA A 30 -1.06 -10.30 6.31
CA ALA A 30 -0.92 -9.35 7.40
C ALA A 30 -1.05 -10.04 8.76
N SER A 31 -0.78 -9.30 9.84
CA SER A 31 -1.05 -9.80 11.20
C SER A 31 -2.55 -10.03 11.40
N GLY A 32 -2.96 -11.30 11.32
CA GLY A 32 -4.34 -11.70 11.51
C GLY A 32 -5.22 -11.68 10.26
N ILE A 33 -4.61 -11.60 9.07
CA ILE A 33 -5.32 -11.77 7.79
C ILE A 33 -4.60 -12.83 6.95
N GLU A 34 -5.37 -13.80 6.47
CA GLU A 34 -4.87 -14.91 5.66
C GLU A 34 -5.77 -15.18 4.45
N ILE A 35 -5.14 -15.51 3.32
CA ILE A 35 -5.83 -15.96 2.11
C ILE A 35 -5.86 -17.49 2.11
N HIS A 36 -7.05 -18.07 1.95
CA HIS A 36 -7.24 -19.52 1.79
C HIS A 36 -7.55 -19.83 0.33
N LEU A 37 -6.71 -20.64 -0.32
CA LEU A 37 -6.99 -21.19 -1.64
C LEU A 37 -7.40 -22.65 -1.50
N VAL A 38 -8.66 -22.96 -1.81
CA VAL A 38 -9.22 -24.31 -1.72
C VAL A 38 -9.40 -24.88 -3.12
N GLU A 39 -8.63 -25.92 -3.45
CA GLU A 39 -8.70 -26.61 -4.74
C GLU A 39 -10.08 -27.24 -4.95
N ILE A 40 -10.69 -26.96 -6.11
CA ILE A 40 -12.05 -27.38 -6.45
C ILE A 40 -12.03 -28.63 -7.35
N ASP A 41 -11.00 -28.78 -8.19
CA ASP A 41 -10.90 -29.84 -9.17
C ASP A 41 -9.47 -30.41 -9.24
N PRO A 42 -9.27 -31.74 -9.18
CA PRO A 42 -7.94 -32.36 -9.17
C PRO A 42 -7.29 -32.48 -10.57
N LEU A 43 -8.02 -32.18 -11.64
CA LEU A 43 -7.57 -32.27 -13.03
C LEU A 43 -7.44 -30.91 -13.71
N LEU A 44 -8.18 -29.91 -13.23
CA LEU A 44 -8.12 -28.52 -13.68
C LEU A 44 -7.49 -27.66 -12.59
N PRO A 45 -6.51 -26.78 -12.88
CA PRO A 45 -6.00 -25.83 -11.90
C PRO A 45 -7.10 -24.83 -11.52
N ALA A 46 -7.89 -25.14 -10.50
CA ALA A 46 -9.02 -24.31 -10.09
C ALA A 46 -9.15 -24.26 -8.57
N ALA A 47 -9.29 -23.06 -8.02
CA ALA A 47 -9.46 -22.86 -6.59
C ALA A 47 -10.44 -21.74 -6.25
N ASN A 48 -11.15 -21.91 -5.14
CA ASN A 48 -11.87 -20.83 -4.48
C ASN A 48 -10.88 -20.07 -3.61
N VAL A 49 -10.90 -18.74 -3.69
CA VAL A 49 -10.06 -17.86 -2.90
C VAL A 49 -10.92 -17.22 -1.82
N TYR A 50 -10.57 -17.43 -0.56
CA TYR A 50 -11.23 -16.84 0.59
C TYR A 50 -10.28 -15.91 1.33
N ILE A 51 -10.82 -14.86 1.93
CA ILE A 51 -10.12 -14.07 2.94
C ILE A 51 -10.68 -14.44 4.30
N SER A 52 -9.77 -14.71 5.23
CA SER A 52 -10.07 -14.93 6.63
C SER A 52 -9.36 -13.87 7.45
N SER A 53 -10.12 -13.09 8.21
CA SER A 53 -9.58 -12.23 9.27
C SER A 53 -9.75 -12.97 10.59
N SER A 54 -8.67 -13.13 11.34
CA SER A 54 -8.74 -13.56 12.73
C SER A 54 -9.21 -12.38 13.59
N SER A 55 -10.44 -11.93 13.37
CA SER A 55 -11.01 -10.78 14.08
C SER A 55 -11.44 -11.10 15.51
N ASP A 56 -11.48 -12.37 15.93
CA ASP A 56 -11.79 -12.74 17.30
C ASP A 56 -10.96 -13.96 17.76
N LEU A 57 -10.12 -13.76 18.78
CA LEU A 57 -9.37 -14.84 19.45
C LEU A 57 -10.29 -15.82 20.23
N ASP A 58 -11.61 -15.60 20.18
CA ASP A 58 -12.63 -16.30 20.95
C ASP A 58 -13.71 -16.98 20.06
N GLU A 59 -13.62 -16.90 18.72
CA GLU A 59 -14.53 -17.60 17.80
C GLU A 59 -13.81 -18.80 17.15
N GLU A 60 -14.33 -20.02 17.37
CA GLU A 60 -13.79 -21.27 16.80
C GLU A 60 -13.95 -21.39 15.27
N ASP A 61 -14.64 -20.45 14.63
CA ASP A 61 -14.91 -20.41 13.19
C ASP A 61 -14.72 -18.96 12.68
N GLY A 62 -13.54 -18.60 12.18
CA GLY A 62 -13.37 -17.37 11.40
C GLY A 62 -14.30 -17.39 10.17
N GLU A 63 -14.96 -16.28 9.85
CA GLU A 63 -15.87 -16.20 8.70
C GLU A 63 -15.08 -16.07 7.39
N ASP A 64 -14.72 -17.22 6.80
CA ASP A 64 -14.08 -17.27 5.48
C ASP A 64 -15.01 -16.67 4.41
N THR A 65 -14.62 -15.51 3.88
CA THR A 65 -15.39 -14.81 2.85
C THR A 65 -14.84 -15.17 1.47
N LEU A 66 -15.65 -15.77 0.61
CA LEU A 66 -15.27 -16.05 -0.78
C LEU A 66 -15.13 -14.74 -1.55
N VAL A 67 -13.91 -14.44 -2.02
CA VAL A 67 -13.60 -13.21 -2.76
C VAL A 67 -13.43 -13.46 -4.25
N ALA A 68 -12.90 -14.62 -4.64
CA ALA A 68 -12.65 -14.95 -6.04
C ALA A 68 -12.66 -16.46 -6.32
N VAL A 69 -12.66 -16.80 -7.61
CA VAL A 69 -12.45 -18.15 -8.12
C VAL A 69 -11.44 -18.06 -9.25
N VAL A 70 -10.36 -18.81 -9.14
CA VAL A 70 -9.21 -18.75 -10.07
C VAL A 70 -9.09 -20.05 -10.85
N PHE A 71 -8.63 -19.98 -12.10
CA PHE A 71 -8.58 -21.12 -13.04
C PHE A 71 -7.18 -21.36 -13.62
N SER A 72 -6.16 -20.71 -13.05
CA SER A 72 -4.76 -20.91 -13.39
C SER A 72 -3.87 -20.50 -12.21
N VAL A 73 -2.58 -20.84 -12.29
CA VAL A 73 -1.58 -20.39 -11.29
C VAL A 73 -1.38 -18.89 -11.41
N GLU A 74 -1.41 -18.37 -12.63
CA GLU A 74 -1.29 -16.95 -12.93
C GLU A 74 -2.44 -16.14 -12.34
N ASP A 75 -3.70 -16.59 -12.53
CA ASP A 75 -4.88 -15.94 -11.96
C ASP A 75 -4.83 -15.94 -10.41
N ALA A 76 -4.38 -17.06 -9.84
CA ALA A 76 -4.22 -17.19 -8.39
C ALA A 76 -3.17 -16.21 -7.85
N LEU A 77 -2.05 -16.07 -8.55
CA LEU A 77 -0.99 -15.14 -8.17
C LEU A 77 -1.45 -13.69 -8.26
N GLU A 78 -2.15 -13.33 -9.33
CA GLU A 78 -2.70 -11.98 -9.51
C GLU A 78 -3.67 -11.61 -8.38
N GLU A 79 -4.58 -12.52 -8.01
CA GLU A 79 -5.53 -12.28 -6.93
C GLU A 79 -4.83 -12.11 -5.57
N ILE A 80 -3.85 -12.98 -5.27
CA ILE A 80 -3.04 -12.88 -4.05
C ILE A 80 -2.31 -11.54 -4.03
N ALA A 81 -1.65 -11.16 -5.12
CA ALA A 81 -0.89 -9.92 -5.22
C ALA A 81 -1.78 -8.68 -5.01
N ASN A 82 -2.99 -8.67 -5.56
CA ASN A 82 -3.95 -7.57 -5.36
C ASN A 82 -4.35 -7.40 -3.89
N HIS A 83 -4.59 -8.50 -3.18
CA HIS A 83 -4.91 -8.45 -1.76
C HIS A 83 -3.71 -8.03 -0.90
N VAL A 84 -2.53 -8.56 -1.19
CA VAL A 84 -1.28 -8.13 -0.53
C VAL A 84 -1.04 -6.64 -0.73
N ALA A 85 -1.19 -6.13 -1.95
CA ALA A 85 -1.00 -4.70 -2.25
C ALA A 85 -2.03 -3.82 -1.54
N THR A 86 -3.28 -4.27 -1.44
CA THR A 86 -4.33 -3.54 -0.72
C THR A 86 -4.03 -3.47 0.77
N ASP A 87 -3.58 -4.56 1.37
CA ASP A 87 -3.18 -4.59 2.78
C ASP A 87 -1.95 -3.73 3.07
N GLN A 88 -0.93 -3.79 2.19
CA GLN A 88 0.22 -2.90 2.27
C GLN A 88 -0.18 -1.42 2.19
N LEU A 89 -1.12 -1.06 1.30
CA LEU A 89 -1.64 0.31 1.22
C LEU A 89 -2.26 0.76 2.54
N VAL A 90 -3.11 -0.08 3.14
CA VAL A 90 -3.75 0.21 4.43
C VAL A 90 -2.71 0.35 5.54
N THR A 91 -1.71 -0.53 5.56
CA THR A 91 -0.62 -0.50 6.53
C THR A 91 0.18 0.80 6.42
N VAL A 92 0.56 1.21 5.20
CA VAL A 92 1.30 2.46 4.98
C VAL A 92 0.47 3.69 5.36
N LEU A 93 -0.82 3.73 5.04
CA LEU A 93 -1.70 4.81 5.51
C LEU A 93 -1.72 4.88 7.03
N HIS A 94 -1.85 3.73 7.71
CA HIS A 94 -1.86 3.68 9.15
C HIS A 94 -0.53 4.17 9.74
N ASP A 95 0.59 3.74 9.18
CA ASP A 95 1.92 4.15 9.63
C ASP A 95 2.17 5.66 9.45
N LEU A 96 1.70 6.23 8.33
CA LEU A 96 1.76 7.68 8.09
C LEU A 96 0.93 8.45 9.11
N PHE A 97 -0.30 8.03 9.39
CA PHE A 97 -1.22 8.76 10.28
C PHE A 97 -0.90 8.62 11.76
N GLU A 98 -0.40 7.47 12.20
CA GLU A 98 -0.01 7.24 13.59
C GLU A 98 1.43 7.70 13.89
N GLY A 99 2.22 8.03 12.86
CA GLY A 99 3.62 8.42 13.00
C GLY A 99 4.48 7.30 13.59
N THR A 100 4.26 6.06 13.13
CA THR A 100 4.94 4.88 13.70
C THR A 100 6.43 4.81 13.29
N ASP A 101 6.80 5.42 12.16
CA ASP A 101 8.17 5.43 11.66
C ASP A 101 8.99 6.59 12.27
N GLU A 102 10.06 6.24 12.99
CA GLU A 102 10.92 7.20 13.68
C GLU A 102 11.63 8.21 12.76
N ARG A 103 11.76 7.90 11.46
CA ARG A 103 12.39 8.79 10.47
C ARG A 103 11.54 10.01 10.16
N LEU A 104 10.22 9.91 10.33
CA LEU A 104 9.28 11.00 10.03
C LEU A 104 9.33 12.12 11.08
N GLY A 105 9.95 11.90 12.23
CA GLY A 105 10.17 12.93 13.25
C GLY A 105 8.85 13.53 13.75
N ASP A 106 8.67 14.83 13.53
CA ASP A 106 7.48 15.60 13.94
C ASP A 106 6.46 15.79 12.79
N LEU A 107 6.62 15.09 11.66
CA LEU A 107 5.63 15.14 10.56
C LEU A 107 4.29 14.56 11.00
N GLU A 108 3.23 15.34 10.84
CA GLU A 108 1.86 14.93 11.13
C GLU A 108 1.08 14.79 9.81
N PHE A 109 0.94 13.56 9.33
CA PHE A 109 0.09 13.30 8.16
C PHE A 109 -1.38 13.22 8.54
N LEU A 110 -2.22 13.87 7.75
CA LEU A 110 -3.67 13.80 7.82
C LEU A 110 -4.22 13.24 6.51
N GLN A 111 -5.33 12.53 6.59
CA GLN A 111 -6.04 12.07 5.39
C GLN A 111 -6.75 13.26 4.74
N ASP A 112 -6.64 13.39 3.42
CA ASP A 112 -7.43 14.39 2.69
C ASP A 112 -8.94 14.11 2.82
N GLY A 113 -9.72 15.18 2.93
CA GLY A 113 -11.17 15.08 3.15
C GLY A 113 -11.97 14.61 1.93
N THR A 114 -11.36 14.60 0.74
CA THR A 114 -12.01 14.27 -0.54
C THR A 114 -11.38 13.03 -1.17
N MET A 115 -10.08 12.83 -1.01
CA MET A 115 -9.27 11.76 -1.57
C MET A 115 -8.75 10.86 -0.44
N PRO A 116 -9.40 9.70 -0.19
CA PRO A 116 -9.05 8.85 0.95
C PRO A 116 -7.67 8.20 0.82
N ASP A 117 -7.12 8.16 -0.38
CA ASP A 117 -5.81 7.61 -0.71
C ASP A 117 -4.70 8.67 -0.75
N LEU A 118 -5.01 9.90 -0.34
CA LEU A 118 -4.06 11.00 -0.20
C LEU A 118 -3.80 11.31 1.29
N ALA A 119 -2.53 11.25 1.68
CA ALA A 119 -2.04 11.73 2.97
C ALA A 119 -1.29 13.05 2.78
N VAL A 120 -1.57 14.03 3.62
CA VAL A 120 -1.04 15.40 3.53
C VAL A 120 -0.38 15.80 4.85
N ALA A 121 0.78 16.42 4.80
CA ALA A 121 1.47 16.98 5.97
C ALA A 121 2.01 18.39 5.68
N ASP A 122 1.79 19.33 6.59
CA ASP A 122 2.44 20.64 6.55
C ASP A 122 3.96 20.49 6.74
N VAL A 123 4.76 21.12 5.88
CA VAL A 123 6.23 21.02 5.94
C VAL A 123 6.97 22.36 5.91
N ALA A 124 6.31 23.43 5.48
CA ALA A 124 6.84 24.79 5.50
C ALA A 124 5.71 25.80 5.73
N GLU A 125 5.96 27.10 5.50
CA GLU A 125 4.96 28.14 5.78
C GLU A 125 3.73 28.05 4.86
N ASN A 126 3.97 27.75 3.58
CA ASN A 126 2.94 27.69 2.55
C ASN A 126 3.05 26.39 1.72
N SER A 127 3.68 25.34 2.27
CA SER A 127 3.88 24.10 1.54
C SER A 127 3.54 22.85 2.33
N GLU A 128 2.99 21.89 1.59
CA GLU A 128 2.57 20.59 2.08
C GLU A 128 3.30 19.45 1.34
N LEU A 129 3.55 18.34 2.02
CA LEU A 129 3.88 17.07 1.40
C LEU A 129 2.62 16.25 1.18
N HIS A 130 2.45 15.80 -0.06
CA HIS A 130 1.33 15.00 -0.53
C HIS A 130 1.84 13.60 -0.88
N VAL A 131 1.25 12.58 -0.25
CA VAL A 131 1.54 11.16 -0.50
C VAL A 131 0.28 10.50 -1.02
N GLN A 132 0.22 10.33 -2.33
CA GLN A 132 -0.85 9.62 -3.01
C GLN A 132 -0.52 8.14 -3.10
N LEU A 133 -1.35 7.30 -2.50
CA LEU A 133 -1.20 5.84 -2.56
C LEU A 133 -2.15 5.26 -3.61
N SER A 134 -1.71 4.21 -4.28
CA SER A 134 -2.53 3.43 -5.19
C SER A 134 -1.98 2.01 -5.32
N THR A 135 -2.74 1.15 -5.98
CA THR A 135 -2.29 -0.20 -6.32
C THR A 135 -2.31 -0.37 -7.84
N GLU A 136 -1.22 -0.88 -8.40
CA GLU A 136 -1.08 -1.16 -9.84
C GLU A 136 -0.30 -2.46 -10.02
N ASP A 137 -0.81 -3.36 -10.88
CA ASP A 137 -0.22 -4.67 -11.17
C ASP A 137 0.10 -5.49 -9.90
N GLY A 138 -0.81 -5.49 -8.91
CA GLY A 138 -0.63 -6.23 -7.66
C GLY A 138 0.49 -5.70 -6.76
N ALA A 139 0.89 -4.44 -6.93
CA ALA A 139 1.90 -3.79 -6.10
C ALA A 139 1.43 -2.41 -5.61
N LEU A 140 1.85 -2.05 -4.40
CA LEU A 140 1.68 -0.70 -3.86
C LEU A 140 2.50 0.31 -4.68
N LEU A 141 1.90 1.46 -4.96
CA LEU A 141 2.55 2.65 -5.49
C LEU A 141 2.28 3.83 -4.58
N ALA A 142 3.35 4.54 -4.19
CA ALA A 142 3.27 5.80 -3.46
C ALA A 142 3.88 6.91 -4.31
N THR A 143 3.08 7.88 -4.73
CA THR A 143 3.56 9.07 -5.43
C THR A 143 3.67 10.20 -4.43
N VAL A 144 4.86 10.80 -4.35
CA VAL A 144 5.15 11.91 -3.44
C VAL A 144 5.32 13.19 -4.23
N SER A 145 4.65 14.23 -3.79
CA SER A 145 4.83 15.60 -4.28
C SER A 145 4.89 16.57 -3.12
N MET A 146 5.65 17.64 -3.30
CA MET A 146 5.52 18.84 -2.49
C MET A 146 4.65 19.84 -3.26
N VAL A 147 3.70 20.45 -2.57
CA VAL A 147 2.80 21.45 -3.12
C VAL A 147 3.09 22.76 -2.38
N ALA A 148 3.52 23.78 -3.11
CA ALA A 148 3.71 25.13 -2.59
C ALA A 148 2.53 26.00 -3.04
N TYR A 149 1.80 26.55 -2.08
CA TYR A 149 0.65 27.40 -2.32
C TYR A 149 1.10 28.86 -2.48
N GLY A 150 0.54 29.53 -3.49
CA GLY A 150 0.67 30.97 -3.63
C GLY A 150 -0.01 31.74 -2.49
N ASP A 151 0.33 33.02 -2.36
CA ASP A 151 -0.32 33.92 -1.42
C ASP A 151 -1.79 34.12 -1.83
N PRO A 152 -2.78 33.77 -0.98
CA PRO A 152 -4.19 33.93 -1.32
C PRO A 152 -4.61 35.40 -1.49
N GLU A 153 -3.82 36.36 -1.01
CA GLU A 153 -4.02 37.79 -1.22
C GLU A 153 -3.40 38.29 -2.55
N ASP A 154 -2.56 37.50 -3.21
CA ASP A 154 -1.91 37.81 -4.48
C ASP A 154 -2.38 36.88 -5.62
N GLU A 155 -3.29 37.41 -6.45
CA GLU A 155 -3.84 36.71 -7.63
C GLU A 155 -2.79 36.38 -8.71
N GLU A 156 -1.56 36.92 -8.63
CA GLU A 156 -0.46 36.60 -9.56
C GLU A 156 0.33 35.35 -9.12
N THR A 157 0.14 34.87 -7.90
CA THR A 157 0.78 33.65 -7.39
C THR A 157 -0.11 32.43 -7.60
N GLU A 158 0.45 31.37 -8.19
CA GLU A 158 -0.23 30.10 -8.46
C GLU A 158 0.36 28.98 -7.60
N GLU A 159 -0.39 27.88 -7.45
CA GLU A 159 0.11 26.65 -6.84
C GLU A 159 1.22 26.03 -7.71
N GLU A 160 2.36 25.71 -7.09
CA GLU A 160 3.46 24.99 -7.73
C GLU A 160 3.60 23.57 -7.17
N ILE A 161 3.74 22.58 -8.04
CA ILE A 161 3.83 21.16 -7.66
C ILE A 161 5.21 20.62 -8.04
N LEU A 162 5.98 20.22 -7.04
CA LEU A 162 7.24 19.52 -7.18
C LEU A 162 7.05 18.01 -6.97
N THR A 163 7.03 17.24 -8.06
CA THR A 163 6.97 15.76 -7.96
C THR A 163 8.32 15.19 -7.54
N LEU A 164 8.35 14.51 -6.38
CA LEU A 164 9.55 13.88 -5.82
C LEU A 164 9.75 12.44 -6.31
N GLY A 165 8.69 11.80 -6.79
CA GLY A 165 8.75 10.53 -7.50
C GLY A 165 7.65 9.55 -7.11
N THR A 166 7.76 8.32 -7.64
CA THR A 166 6.87 7.20 -7.32
C THR A 166 7.68 6.04 -6.77
N PHE A 167 7.22 5.46 -5.66
CA PHE A 167 7.94 4.47 -4.87
C PHE A 167 7.09 3.21 -4.70
N ARG A 168 7.72 2.04 -4.89
CA ARG A 168 7.17 0.71 -4.56
C ARG A 168 7.74 0.15 -3.25
N ASP A 169 8.83 0.75 -2.78
CA ASP A 169 9.56 0.36 -1.59
C ASP A 169 9.22 1.34 -0.47
N VAL A 170 8.57 0.83 0.58
CA VAL A 170 8.06 1.61 1.71
C VAL A 170 9.22 2.20 2.53
N ASP A 171 10.32 1.48 2.68
CA ASP A 171 11.48 2.02 3.40
C ASP A 171 12.06 3.22 2.67
N ARG A 172 12.13 3.15 1.34
CA ARG A 172 12.58 4.26 0.51
C ARG A 172 11.59 5.42 0.50
N LEU A 173 10.29 5.14 0.56
CA LEU A 173 9.25 6.17 0.70
C LEU A 173 9.53 7.00 1.96
N PHE A 174 9.67 6.37 3.11
CA PHE A 174 9.93 7.07 4.38
C PHE A 174 11.25 7.83 4.38
N ASP A 175 12.32 7.28 3.78
CA ASP A 175 13.59 8.02 3.61
C ASP A 175 13.42 9.30 2.79
N VAL A 176 12.58 9.26 1.74
CA VAL A 176 12.31 10.43 0.90
C VAL A 176 11.44 11.45 1.62
N LEU A 177 10.43 11.02 2.38
CA LEU A 177 9.59 11.92 3.16
C LEU A 177 10.41 12.66 4.23
N ALA A 178 11.28 11.95 4.95
CA ALA A 178 12.18 12.54 5.92
C ALA A 178 13.09 13.59 5.28
N LEU A 179 13.73 13.26 4.15
CA LEU A 179 14.57 14.21 3.42
C LEU A 179 13.77 15.41 2.91
N ALA A 180 12.55 15.17 2.41
CA ALA A 180 11.71 16.22 1.87
C ALA A 180 11.30 17.22 2.95
N ALA A 181 10.94 16.74 4.13
CA ALA A 181 10.66 17.60 5.28
C ALA A 181 11.88 18.43 5.71
N GLU A 182 13.09 17.85 5.71
CA GLU A 182 14.32 18.59 6.00
C GLU A 182 14.64 19.69 4.96
N ARG A 183 14.13 19.56 3.74
CA ARG A 183 14.41 20.47 2.62
C ARG A 183 13.25 21.36 2.23
N ALA A 184 12.10 21.22 2.89
CA ALA A 184 10.86 21.90 2.50
C ALA A 184 11.03 23.42 2.48
N GLU A 185 11.65 24.03 3.49
CA GLU A 185 11.90 25.49 3.50
C GLU A 185 12.77 25.93 2.32
N GLU A 186 13.84 25.19 2.00
CA GLU A 186 14.73 25.50 0.87
C GLU A 186 14.01 25.38 -0.47
N TRP A 187 13.18 24.34 -0.63
CA TRP A 187 12.43 24.11 -1.88
C TRP A 187 11.27 25.09 -2.04
N GLU A 188 10.59 25.48 -0.96
CA GLU A 188 9.54 26.51 -1.00
C GLU A 188 10.10 27.85 -1.50
N GLU A 189 11.30 28.25 -1.05
CA GLU A 189 11.96 29.45 -1.55
C GLU A 189 12.31 29.36 -3.05
N GLU A 190 12.61 28.17 -3.58
CA GLU A 190 12.90 27.98 -5.01
C GLU A 190 11.64 27.83 -5.87
N LEU A 191 10.54 27.34 -5.29
CA LEU A 191 9.22 27.18 -5.91
C LEU A 191 8.37 28.45 -5.82
N ASN A 192 8.76 29.43 -5.00
CA ASN A 192 8.08 30.71 -4.97
C ASN A 192 8.25 31.42 -6.34
N PRO A 193 7.16 31.94 -6.93
CA PRO A 193 7.25 32.67 -8.18
C PRO A 193 8.18 33.87 -7.98
N VAL A 194 9.17 33.99 -8.86
CA VAL A 194 10.11 35.12 -8.88
C VAL A 194 9.30 36.42 -9.01
N GLU A 195 9.40 37.32 -8.02
CA GLU A 195 8.84 38.70 -8.05
C GLU A 195 9.02 39.42 -9.40
#